data_AF-A0A0X8GKD9-F1
#
_entry.id   AF-A0A0X8GKD9-F1
#
_cell.length_a   1.000
_cell.length_b   1.000
_cell.length_c   1.000
_cell.angle_alpha   90.00
_cell.angle_beta   90.00
_cell.angle_gamma   90.00
#
_symmetry.space_group_name_H-M   'P 1'
#
loop_
_entity.id
_entity.type
_entity.pdbx_description
1 polymer ?
#
loop_
_entity_poly.entity_id
_entity_poly.type
_entity_poly.pdbx_seq_one_letter_code
_entity_poly.pdbx_strand_id
1 'polypeptide(L)'
;MKLRRVKQPNNWHLCQLQRSARGNSNSYCNAVESGNAVLFEYARENGEIAGCVLLRVEKFDDGLEEAVIVACGGKLTLAELREAMRELIVLCEPFDSIRTHVTNPALARIWRGMGFVDAEIVLRKEK
;
A
#
# COMPACT_ATOMS: atom_id res chain seq x y z
N MET A 1 -16.13 4.05 1.75
CA MET A 1 -14.96 4.89 1.41
C MET A 1 -14.70 4.83 -0.09
N LYS A 2 -14.12 5.88 -0.70
CA LYS A 2 -13.82 5.90 -2.14
C LYS A 2 -12.32 5.89 -2.40
N LEU A 3 -11.84 4.89 -3.12
CA LEU A 3 -10.46 4.80 -3.61
C LEU A 3 -10.28 5.64 -4.88
N ARG A 4 -9.22 6.45 -4.96
CA ARG A 4 -8.93 7.32 -6.11
C ARG A 4 -7.46 7.31 -6.45
N ARG A 5 -7.13 7.29 -7.74
CA ARG A 5 -5.75 7.41 -8.21
C ARG A 5 -5.26 8.86 -8.04
N VAL A 6 -4.10 9.02 -7.45
CA VAL A 6 -3.43 10.31 -7.26
C VAL A 6 -2.38 10.48 -8.36
N LYS A 7 -2.46 11.57 -9.12
CA LYS A 7 -1.47 11.89 -10.16
C LYS A 7 -0.22 12.57 -9.60
N GLN A 8 -0.40 13.40 -8.57
CA GLN A 8 0.68 14.17 -7.95
C GLN A 8 0.55 14.08 -6.42
N PRO A 9 1.50 13.40 -5.74
CA PRO A 9 1.51 13.33 -4.29
C PRO A 9 1.70 14.71 -3.66
N ASN A 10 0.84 15.09 -2.72
CA ASN A 10 1.05 16.25 -1.86
C ASN A 10 1.77 15.88 -0.54
N ASN A 11 2.17 16.90 0.23
CA ASN A 11 2.86 16.71 1.52
C ASN A 11 2.11 15.81 2.51
N TRP A 12 0.78 15.85 2.52
CA TRP A 12 -0.01 15.00 3.41
C TRP A 12 0.21 13.52 3.09
N HIS A 13 0.18 13.13 1.81
CA HIS A 13 0.44 11.75 1.38
C HIS A 13 1.81 11.27 1.83
N LEU A 14 2.84 12.08 1.56
CA LEU A 14 4.24 11.74 1.85
C LEU A 14 4.45 11.56 3.36
N CYS A 15 3.88 12.46 4.16
CA CYS A 15 3.91 12.32 5.62
C CYS A 15 3.23 11.04 6.10
N GLN A 16 2.10 10.61 5.51
CA GLN A 16 1.46 9.35 5.90
C GLN A 16 2.30 8.13 5.50
N LEU A 17 2.83 8.11 4.28
CA LEU A 17 3.63 6.98 3.79
C LEU A 17 4.94 6.82 4.58
N GLN A 18 5.63 7.92 4.89
CA GLN A 18 6.86 7.93 5.69
C GLN A 18 6.65 7.42 7.13
N ARG A 19 5.45 7.61 7.70
CA ARG A 19 5.12 7.06 9.03
C ARG A 19 4.88 5.56 8.99
N SER A 20 4.37 5.05 7.88
CA SER A 20 3.99 3.65 7.73
C SER A 20 5.13 2.72 7.37
N ALA A 21 6.06 3.22 6.55
CA ALA A 21 7.17 2.45 6.02
C ALA A 21 8.47 3.21 6.29
N ARG A 22 9.55 2.48 6.60
CA ARG A 22 10.89 3.05 6.89
C ARG A 22 11.57 3.68 5.65
N GLY A 23 10.84 3.96 4.57
CA GLY A 23 11.33 4.65 3.38
C GLY A 23 11.28 6.18 3.52
N ASN A 24 11.97 6.87 2.61
CA ASN A 24 12.04 8.34 2.60
C ASN A 24 10.95 8.92 1.68
N SER A 25 10.34 10.04 2.07
CA SER A 25 9.38 10.79 1.26
C SER A 25 9.85 11.04 -0.17
N ASN A 26 11.14 11.36 -0.36
CA ASN A 26 11.71 11.57 -1.70
C ASN A 26 11.67 10.31 -2.58
N SER A 27 11.86 9.11 -2.00
CA SER A 27 11.78 7.87 -2.78
C SER A 27 10.35 7.57 -3.25
N TYR A 28 9.34 7.96 -2.47
CA TYR A 28 7.95 7.75 -2.87
C TYR A 28 7.52 8.72 -3.97
N CYS A 29 7.90 10.00 -3.90
CA CYS A 29 7.66 10.95 -4.99
C CYS A 29 8.29 10.46 -6.30
N ASN A 30 9.58 10.13 -6.25
CA ASN A 30 10.31 9.67 -7.42
C ASN A 30 9.68 8.42 -8.02
N ALA A 31 9.23 7.47 -7.19
CA ALA A 31 8.56 6.26 -7.68
C ALA A 31 7.25 6.59 -8.42
N VAL A 32 6.46 7.55 -7.93
CA VAL A 32 5.22 7.96 -8.59
C VAL A 32 5.51 8.73 -9.89
N GLU A 33 6.42 9.70 -9.85
CA GLU A 33 6.76 10.55 -10.99
C GLU A 33 7.42 9.77 -12.14
N SER A 34 8.25 8.79 -11.81
CA SER A 34 8.86 7.89 -12.80
C SER A 34 7.91 6.83 -13.35
N GLY A 35 6.68 6.73 -12.83
CA GLY A 35 5.72 5.70 -13.23
C GLY A 35 6.03 4.30 -12.67
N ASN A 36 7.03 4.18 -11.79
CA ASN A 36 7.40 2.93 -11.13
C ASN A 36 6.43 2.51 -10.03
N ALA A 37 5.60 3.43 -9.54
CA ALA A 37 4.54 3.16 -8.59
C ALA A 37 3.32 4.04 -8.86
N VAL A 38 2.16 3.60 -8.39
CA VAL A 38 0.90 4.33 -8.46
C VAL A 38 0.43 4.62 -7.04
N LEU A 39 0.18 5.90 -6.76
CA LEU A 39 -0.40 6.33 -5.50
C LEU A 39 -1.92 6.33 -5.60
N PHE A 40 -2.58 5.79 -4.59
CA PHE A 40 -4.01 5.91 -4.39
C PHE A 40 -4.32 6.55 -3.04
N GLU A 41 -5.41 7.31 -3.00
CA GLU A 41 -5.96 7.90 -1.79
C GLU A 41 -7.31 7.29 -1.45
N TYR A 42 -7.59 7.21 -0.16
CA TYR A 42 -8.89 6.86 0.36
C TYR A 42 -9.57 8.11 0.91
N ALA A 43 -10.70 8.46 0.31
CA ALA A 43 -11.53 9.57 0.75
C ALA A 43 -12.80 9.07 1.43
N ARG A 44 -13.19 9.74 2.52
CA ARG A 44 -14.52 9.64 3.12
C ARG A 44 -15.57 10.26 2.18
N GLU A 45 -16.84 10.01 2.46
CA GLU A 45 -17.95 10.54 1.65
C GLU A 45 -17.99 12.08 1.64
N ASN A 46 -17.60 12.71 2.76
CA ASN A 46 -17.46 14.17 2.87
C ASN A 46 -16.26 14.74 2.10
N GLY A 47 -15.48 13.91 1.40
CA GLY A 47 -14.30 14.31 0.62
C GLY A 47 -13.01 14.40 1.43
N GLU A 48 -13.02 14.18 2.74
CA GLU A 48 -11.82 14.17 3.56
C GLU A 48 -10.92 12.98 3.20
N ILE A 49 -9.64 13.25 2.97
CA ILE A 49 -8.64 12.20 2.74
C ILE A 49 -8.30 11.54 4.09
N ALA A 50 -8.57 10.25 4.19
CA ALA A 50 -8.38 9.47 5.42
C ALA A 50 -7.18 8.51 5.33
N GLY A 51 -6.75 8.12 4.14
CA GLY A 51 -5.58 7.26 3.97
C GLY A 51 -5.01 7.31 2.57
N CYS A 52 -3.87 6.65 2.37
CA CYS A 52 -3.25 6.45 1.08
C CYS A 52 -2.46 5.14 1.04
N VAL A 53 -2.26 4.64 -0.18
CA VAL A 53 -1.48 3.44 -0.47
C VAL A 53 -0.65 3.65 -1.72
N LEU A 54 0.61 3.23 -1.65
CA LEU A 54 1.53 3.21 -2.77
C LEU A 54 1.65 1.78 -3.29
N LEU A 55 1.22 1.56 -4.53
CA LEU A 55 1.22 0.27 -5.21
C LEU A 55 2.29 0.25 -6.30
N ARG A 56 2.99 -0.85 -6.47
CA ARG A 56 3.87 -1.12 -7.61
C ARG A 56 3.43 -2.43 -8.26
N VAL A 57 3.62 -2.54 -9.57
CA VAL A 57 3.49 -3.80 -10.29
C VAL A 57 4.89 -4.35 -10.55
N GLU A 58 5.15 -5.58 -10.12
CA GLU A 58 6.33 -6.34 -10.52
C GLU A 58 5.95 -7.33 -11.60
N LYS A 59 6.79 -7.45 -12.63
CA LYS A 59 6.63 -8.42 -13.71
C LYS A 59 7.78 -9.40 -13.64
N PHE A 60 7.45 -10.69 -13.73
CA PHE A 60 8.43 -11.77 -13.72
C PHE A 60 8.71 -12.28 -15.14
N ASP A 61 9.82 -12.99 -15.30
CA ASP A 61 10.28 -13.50 -16.60
C ASP A 61 9.31 -14.52 -17.21
N ASP A 62 8.49 -15.17 -16.39
CA ASP A 62 7.43 -16.11 -16.80
C ASP A 62 6.12 -15.40 -17.22
N GLY A 63 6.09 -14.07 -17.17
CA GLY A 63 4.94 -13.26 -17.55
C GLY A 63 3.93 -13.02 -16.43
N LEU A 64 4.18 -13.55 -15.22
CA LEU A 64 3.33 -13.27 -14.06
C LEU A 64 3.48 -11.82 -13.61
N GLU A 65 2.37 -11.22 -13.18
CA GLU A 65 2.33 -9.87 -12.62
C GLU A 65 1.89 -9.90 -11.16
N GLU A 66 2.68 -9.27 -10.29
CA GLU A 66 2.37 -9.13 -8.87
C GLU A 66 2.10 -7.68 -8.49
N ALA A 67 1.01 -7.47 -7.75
CA ALA A 67 0.71 -6.22 -7.09
C ALA A 67 1.46 -6.13 -5.75
N VAL A 68 2.44 -5.23 -5.66
CA VAL A 68 3.22 -4.99 -4.45
C VAL A 68 2.72 -3.73 -3.75
N ILE A 69 2.16 -3.91 -2.56
CA ILE A 69 1.82 -2.81 -1.64
C ILE A 69 3.11 -2.38 -0.94
N VAL A 70 3.66 -1.26 -1.39
CA VAL A 70 4.97 -0.75 -0.93
C VAL A 70 4.84 -0.04 0.41
N ALA A 71 3.81 0.78 0.56
CA ALA A 71 3.56 1.56 1.77
C ALA A 71 2.08 1.95 1.86
N CYS A 72 1.55 2.05 3.08
CA CYS A 72 0.16 2.45 3.32
C CYS A 72 0.03 3.21 4.64
N GLY A 73 -0.56 4.41 4.62
CA GLY A 73 -0.68 5.24 5.83
C GLY A 73 -1.98 6.03 5.86
N GLY A 74 -2.43 6.41 7.05
CA GLY A 74 -3.66 7.17 7.19
C GLY A 74 -4.14 7.32 8.63
N LYS A 75 -5.25 8.05 8.77
CA LYS A 75 -6.02 8.25 10.00
C LYS A 75 -7.37 7.54 9.86
N LEU A 76 -7.31 6.22 9.83
CA LEU A 76 -8.45 5.34 9.64
C LEU A 76 -8.81 4.67 10.98
N THR A 77 -10.10 4.59 11.27
CA THR A 77 -10.61 3.64 12.26
C THR A 77 -10.37 2.20 11.79
N LEU A 78 -10.48 1.22 12.68
CA LEU A 78 -10.31 -0.19 12.29
C LEU A 78 -11.35 -0.66 11.26
N ALA A 79 -12.58 -0.14 11.33
CA ALA A 79 -13.63 -0.44 10.36
C ALA A 79 -13.29 0.13 8.97
N GLU A 80 -12.92 1.42 8.93
CA GLU A 80 -12.48 2.11 7.72
C GLU A 80 -11.24 1.44 7.10
N LEU A 81 -10.27 1.03 7.93
CA LEU A 81 -9.09 0.31 7.47
C LEU A 81 -9.47 -1.01 6.79
N ARG A 82 -10.38 -1.79 7.38
CA ARG A 82 -10.84 -3.06 6.78
C ARG A 82 -11.57 -2.84 5.46
N GLU A 83 -12.39 -1.79 5.39
CA GLU A 83 -13.08 -1.41 4.15
C GLU A 83 -12.06 -1.01 3.08
N ALA A 84 -11.12 -0.12 3.40
CA ALA A 84 -10.05 0.32 2.52
C ALA A 84 -9.21 -0.85 1.98
N MET A 85 -8.85 -1.80 2.83
CA MET A 85 -8.09 -2.99 2.43
C MET A 85 -8.88 -3.91 1.50
N ARG A 86 -10.20 -4.05 1.66
CA ARG A 86 -11.03 -4.83 0.73
C ARG A 86 -11.09 -4.17 -0.64
N GLU A 87 -11.31 -2.87 -0.70
CA GLU A 87 -11.28 -2.11 -1.96
C GLU A 87 -9.91 -2.24 -2.66
N LEU A 88 -8.82 -2.25 -1.90
CA LEU A 88 -7.48 -2.48 -2.43
C LEU A 88 -7.32 -3.87 -3.03
N ILE A 89 -7.83 -4.90 -2.35
CA ILE A 89 -7.76 -6.28 -2.84
C ILE A 89 -8.55 -6.40 -4.15
N VAL A 90 -9.76 -5.82 -4.22
CA VAL A 90 -10.57 -5.77 -5.45
C VAL A 90 -9.82 -5.06 -6.57
N LEU A 91 -9.18 -3.92 -6.29
CA LEU A 91 -8.34 -3.22 -7.26
C LEU A 91 -7.19 -4.10 -7.79
N CYS A 92 -6.71 -5.05 -6.98
CA CYS A 92 -5.60 -5.93 -7.33
C CYS A 92 -6.04 -7.31 -7.86
N GLU A 93 -7.34 -7.58 -8.02
CA GLU A 93 -7.85 -8.84 -8.60
C GLU A 93 -7.29 -9.19 -9.99
N PRO A 94 -6.96 -8.22 -10.87
CA PRO A 94 -6.38 -8.56 -12.18
C PRO A 94 -4.95 -9.12 -12.14
N PHE A 95 -4.26 -9.07 -11.00
CA PHE A 95 -2.88 -9.56 -10.84
C PHE A 95 -2.85 -11.01 -10.35
N ASP A 96 -1.76 -11.72 -10.64
CA ASP A 96 -1.60 -13.12 -10.25
C ASP A 96 -1.39 -13.28 -8.73
N SER A 97 -0.74 -12.30 -8.10
CA SER A 97 -0.55 -12.27 -6.65
C SER A 97 -0.54 -10.85 -6.09
N ILE A 98 -0.76 -10.75 -4.78
CA ILE A 98 -0.66 -9.51 -4.01
C ILE A 98 0.35 -9.71 -2.89
N ARG A 99 1.37 -8.85 -2.80
CA ARG A 99 2.39 -8.90 -1.75
C ARG A 99 2.45 -7.59 -0.98
N THR A 100 2.70 -7.70 0.32
CA THR A 100 2.94 -6.56 1.20
C THR A 100 3.97 -6.94 2.28
N HIS A 101 4.82 -5.99 2.65
CA HIS A 101 5.74 -6.19 3.78
C HIS A 101 5.15 -5.58 5.04
N VAL A 102 5.02 -6.39 6.09
CA VAL A 102 4.39 -5.96 7.33
C VAL A 102 5.30 -6.27 8.50
N THR A 103 5.72 -5.24 9.22
CA THR A 103 6.50 -5.37 10.46
C THR A 103 5.64 -5.26 11.71
N ASN A 104 4.43 -4.69 11.60
CA ASN A 104 3.50 -4.52 12.71
C ASN A 104 2.64 -5.78 12.90
N PRO A 105 2.75 -6.51 14.03
CA PRO A 105 1.99 -7.74 14.26
C PRO A 105 0.46 -7.54 14.28
N ALA A 106 -0.03 -6.37 14.69
CA ALA A 106 -1.46 -6.07 14.67
C ALA A 106 -1.98 -5.96 13.22
N LEU A 107 -1.22 -5.30 12.34
CA LEU A 107 -1.55 -5.19 10.93
C LEU A 107 -1.45 -6.55 10.22
N ALA A 108 -0.44 -7.36 10.56
CA ALA A 108 -0.28 -8.71 10.00
C ALA A 108 -1.51 -9.60 10.31
N ARG A 109 -2.07 -9.50 11.53
CA ARG A 109 -3.31 -10.21 11.88
C ARG A 109 -4.51 -9.79 11.02
N ILE A 110 -4.61 -8.52 10.65
CA ILE A 110 -5.70 -8.03 9.79
C ILE A 110 -5.54 -8.61 8.39
N TRP A 111 -4.34 -8.56 7.80
CA TRP A 111 -4.06 -9.15 6.50
C TRP A 111 -4.36 -10.65 6.46
N ARG A 112 -3.93 -11.41 7.48
CA ARG A 112 -4.26 -12.84 7.59
C ARG A 112 -5.75 -13.11 7.66
N GLY A 113 -6.50 -12.25 8.37
CA GLY A 113 -7.96 -12.30 8.40
C GLY A 113 -8.63 -12.02 7.04
N MET A 114 -7.88 -11.55 6.05
CA MET A 114 -8.32 -11.32 4.66
C MET A 114 -7.76 -12.37 3.68
N GLY A 115 -7.14 -13.45 4.17
CA GLY A 115 -6.64 -14.54 3.34
C GLY A 115 -5.17 -14.44 2.94
N PHE A 116 -4.43 -13.42 3.41
CA PHE A 116 -2.99 -13.35 3.18
C PHE A 116 -2.27 -14.40 4.04
N VAL A 117 -1.22 -14.99 3.47
CA VAL A 117 -0.36 -15.98 4.14
C VAL A 117 1.06 -15.45 4.27
N ASP A 118 1.80 -15.97 5.23
CA ASP A 118 3.23 -15.65 5.37
C ASP A 118 4.00 -16.34 4.23
N ALA A 119 4.69 -15.57 3.40
CA ALA A 119 5.38 -16.09 2.21
C ALA A 119 6.92 -16.09 2.33
N GLU A 120 7.51 -15.08 2.98
CA GLU A 120 8.97 -14.87 2.99
C GLU A 120 9.50 -14.56 4.40
N ILE A 121 10.74 -14.99 4.67
CA ILE A 121 11.51 -14.60 5.87
C ILE A 121 12.58 -13.60 5.45
N VAL A 122 12.54 -12.37 5.99
CA VAL A 122 13.53 -11.34 5.71
C VAL A 122 14.64 -11.38 6.75
N LEU A 123 15.87 -11.66 6.33
CA LEU A 123 17.07 -11.62 7.17
C LEU A 123 17.86 -10.33 6.92
N ARG A 124 18.28 -9.64 7.99
CA ARG A 124 19.08 -8.41 7.91
C ARG A 124 20.28 -8.49 8.84
N LYS A 125 21.46 -8.15 8.33
CA LYS A 125 22.66 -7.89 9.14
C LYS A 125 22.76 -6.39 9.40
N GLU A 126 22.74 -5.99 10.67
CA GLU A 126 23.05 -4.62 11.07
C GLU A 126 24.57 -4.40 10.98
N LYS A 127 24.98 -3.18 10.61
CA LYS A 127 26.38 -2.78 10.59
C LYS A 127 26.81 -2.32 11.97
#